data_AF-A0A9P1N241-F1
#
_entry.id   AF-A0A9P1N241-F1
#
_cell.length_a   1.000
_cell.length_b   1.000
_cell.length_c   1.000
_cell.angle_alpha   90.00
_cell.angle_beta   90.00
_cell.angle_gamma   90.00
#
_symmetry.space_group_name_H-M   'P 1'
#
loop_
_entity.id
_entity.type
_entity.pdbx_description
1 polymer ?
#
loop_
_entity_poly.entity_id
_entity_poly.type
_entity_poly.pdbx_seq_one_letter_code
_entity_poly.pdbx_strand_id
1 'polypeptide(L)'
;MSEIKGEHKLPEPSKFLRPYILIPFIIYFVLFRLASRYVKNNLWLSFKGFKRYRLHNLSICWLHAVIVGGADFVWMSYYAGEIFENIIDHWTPITSQIPLISVAYFLHDAIDMLSYEWSKWTFELLLHHILTCLTLVTPAMSDKFLMAAGWVLIMEINSIFLHARTILQICGMSKDFPAVYQTIVYFNIITFVFCRIFSQIYWVYWAVGHINDFHIIYQIVGYGGPIVFGVINSLLFVRLLASDGFLSTSMKNKYGMTRDQKEEANSKQE
;
A
#
# COMPACT_ATOMS: atom_id res chain seq x y z
N MET A 1 -14.37 -3.65 40.36
CA MET A 1 -13.70 -2.67 39.49
C MET A 1 -13.63 -3.34 38.12
N SER A 2 -14.47 -2.96 37.17
CA SER A 2 -14.46 -3.59 35.83
C SER A 2 -13.12 -3.27 35.17
N GLU A 3 -12.43 -4.29 34.69
CA GLU A 3 -11.19 -4.12 33.96
C GLU A 3 -11.44 -3.24 32.73
N ILE A 4 -10.70 -2.13 32.60
CA ILE A 4 -10.82 -1.23 31.45
C ILE A 4 -10.46 -2.04 30.20
N LYS A 5 -11.40 -2.10 29.23
CA LYS A 5 -11.19 -2.86 27.99
C LYS A 5 -10.03 -2.26 27.18
N GLY A 6 -9.35 -3.11 26.39
CA GLY A 6 -8.10 -2.76 25.70
C GLY A 6 -8.22 -1.62 24.69
N GLU A 7 -9.38 -1.49 24.05
CA GLU A 7 -9.72 -0.44 23.08
C GLU A 7 -9.81 0.96 23.72
N HIS A 8 -9.99 1.06 25.04
CA HIS A 8 -9.95 2.34 25.77
C HIS A 8 -8.55 2.66 26.33
N LYS A 9 -7.58 1.77 26.18
CA LYS A 9 -6.19 1.97 26.63
C LYS A 9 -5.33 2.54 25.51
N LEU A 10 -4.29 3.28 25.89
CA LEU A 10 -3.23 3.70 24.99
C LEU A 10 -2.57 2.46 24.33
N PRO A 11 -2.27 2.46 23.02
CA PRO A 11 -1.46 1.41 22.42
C PRO A 11 -0.12 1.30 23.15
N GLU A 12 0.31 0.09 23.47
CA GLU A 12 1.50 -0.20 24.26
C GLU A 12 2.69 -0.49 23.33
N PRO A 13 3.68 0.43 23.17
CA PRO A 13 4.81 0.21 22.26
C PRO A 13 5.66 -1.00 22.62
N SER A 14 5.70 -1.37 23.91
CA SER A 14 6.42 -2.56 24.40
C SER A 14 5.87 -3.85 23.82
N LYS A 15 4.60 -3.91 23.40
CA LYS A 15 4.04 -5.10 22.75
C LYS A 15 4.68 -5.39 21.39
N PHE A 16 5.14 -4.36 20.67
CA PHE A 16 5.87 -4.53 19.42
C PHE A 16 7.21 -5.24 19.63
N LEU A 17 7.80 -5.14 20.82
CA LEU A 17 9.06 -5.79 21.18
C LEU A 17 8.88 -7.28 21.52
N ARG A 18 7.65 -7.81 21.53
CA ARG A 18 7.41 -9.24 21.76
C ARG A 18 8.15 -10.06 20.68
N PRO A 19 8.85 -11.16 21.05
CA PRO A 19 9.66 -11.92 20.10
C PRO A 19 8.93 -12.38 18.84
N TYR A 20 7.65 -12.77 18.95
CA TYR A 20 6.84 -13.21 17.81
C TYR A 20 6.39 -12.07 16.86
N ILE A 21 6.71 -10.82 17.18
CA ILE A 21 6.51 -9.64 16.33
C ILE A 21 7.87 -9.11 15.85
N LEU A 22 8.78 -8.83 16.78
CA LEU A 22 10.08 -8.23 16.45
C LEU A 22 10.94 -9.14 15.57
N ILE A 23 11.01 -10.44 15.86
CA ILE A 23 11.85 -11.37 15.09
C ILE A 23 11.31 -11.52 13.65
N PRO A 24 10.01 -11.81 13.42
CA PRO A 24 9.47 -11.85 12.06
C PRO A 24 9.62 -10.52 11.32
N PHE A 25 9.41 -9.37 11.98
CA PHE A 25 9.63 -8.05 11.36
C PHE A 25 11.05 -7.91 10.79
N ILE A 26 12.07 -8.23 11.58
CA ILE A 26 13.47 -8.18 11.15
C ILE A 26 13.71 -9.16 10.00
N ILE A 27 13.18 -10.38 10.09
CA ILE A 27 13.28 -11.39 9.04
C ILE A 27 12.67 -10.88 7.73
N TYR A 28 11.43 -10.39 7.75
CA TYR A 28 10.76 -9.85 6.56
C TYR A 28 11.53 -8.69 5.96
N PHE A 29 12.03 -7.76 6.78
CA PHE A 29 12.86 -6.66 6.32
C PHE A 29 14.12 -7.16 5.59
N VAL A 30 14.83 -8.11 6.18
CA VAL A 30 16.02 -8.74 5.56
C VAL A 30 15.64 -9.45 4.26
N LEU A 31 14.53 -10.19 4.22
CA LEU A 31 14.04 -10.86 3.01
C LEU A 31 13.78 -9.87 1.87
N PHE A 32 13.13 -8.73 2.16
CA PHE A 32 12.94 -7.68 1.15
C PHE A 32 14.27 -7.07 0.69
N ARG A 33 15.25 -6.87 1.59
CA ARG A 33 16.61 -6.41 1.20
C ARG A 33 17.30 -7.42 0.27
N LEU A 34 17.18 -8.71 0.55
CA LEU A 34 17.73 -9.78 -0.29
C LEU A 34 17.03 -9.86 -1.64
N ALA A 35 15.69 -9.78 -1.66
CA ALA A 35 14.90 -9.73 -2.89
C ALA A 35 15.27 -8.52 -3.74
N SER A 36 15.40 -7.33 -3.16
CA SER A 36 15.84 -6.11 -3.84
C SER A 36 17.23 -6.27 -4.44
N ARG A 37 18.18 -6.86 -3.68
CA ARG A 37 19.51 -7.16 -4.20
C ARG A 37 19.47 -8.16 -5.36
N TYR A 38 18.64 -9.20 -5.28
CA TYR A 38 18.45 -10.16 -6.36
C TYR A 38 17.91 -9.48 -7.63
N VAL A 39 16.88 -8.65 -7.51
CA VAL A 39 16.29 -7.89 -8.62
C VAL A 39 17.33 -6.96 -9.25
N LYS A 40 18.13 -6.24 -8.44
CA LYS A 40 19.15 -5.31 -8.93
C LYS A 40 20.25 -6.01 -9.75
N ASN A 41 20.62 -7.22 -9.34
CA ASN A 41 21.70 -8.00 -9.95
C ASN A 41 21.27 -8.82 -11.16
N ASN A 42 20.01 -9.25 -11.23
CA ASN A 42 19.57 -10.24 -12.22
C ASN A 42 18.50 -9.73 -13.19
N LEU A 43 17.70 -8.72 -12.79
CA LEU A 43 16.57 -8.26 -13.59
C LEU A 43 16.83 -6.87 -14.19
N TRP A 44 16.15 -6.62 -15.31
CA TRP A 44 16.12 -5.33 -16.00
C TRP A 44 17.51 -4.80 -16.42
N LEU A 45 18.45 -5.71 -16.69
CA LEU A 45 19.85 -5.38 -17.03
C LEU A 45 19.98 -4.59 -18.35
N SER A 46 19.00 -4.73 -19.25
CA SER A 46 18.93 -3.99 -20.51
C SER A 46 18.55 -2.50 -20.34
N PHE A 47 17.95 -2.13 -19.20
CA PHE A 47 17.56 -0.75 -18.91
C PHE A 47 18.70 0.00 -18.22
N LYS A 48 18.73 1.33 -18.35
CA LYS A 48 19.74 2.22 -17.72
C LYS A 48 19.09 3.40 -17.01
N GLY A 49 19.86 4.04 -16.13
CA GLY A 49 19.46 5.26 -15.43
C GLY A 49 18.18 5.11 -14.62
N PHE A 50 17.35 6.15 -14.63
CA PHE A 50 16.14 6.24 -13.83
C PHE A 50 15.14 5.12 -14.11
N LYS A 51 14.93 4.75 -15.38
CA LYS A 51 14.02 3.64 -15.75
C LYS A 51 14.41 2.32 -15.12
N ARG A 52 15.71 2.01 -15.07
CA ARG A 52 16.20 0.77 -14.45
C ARG A 52 15.88 0.75 -12.97
N TYR A 53 16.19 1.84 -12.26
CA TYR A 53 15.84 2.00 -10.86
C TYR A 53 14.34 1.82 -10.63
N ARG A 54 13.50 2.48 -11.44
CA ARG A 54 12.04 2.38 -11.36
C ARG A 54 11.55 0.95 -11.50
N LEU A 55 12.08 0.20 -12.47
CA LEU A 55 11.73 -1.21 -12.67
C LEU A 55 12.20 -2.08 -11.49
N HIS A 56 13.40 -1.81 -10.94
CA HIS A 56 13.88 -2.50 -9.74
C HIS A 56 12.96 -2.28 -8.55
N ASN A 57 12.64 -1.03 -8.25
CA ASN A 57 11.74 -0.64 -7.17
C ASN A 57 10.34 -1.25 -7.36
N LEU A 58 9.71 -1.02 -8.51
CA LEU A 58 8.38 -1.53 -8.83
C LEU A 58 8.28 -3.06 -8.79
N SER A 59 9.36 -3.79 -9.11
CA SER A 59 9.35 -5.26 -9.00
C SER A 59 9.20 -5.72 -7.56
N ILE A 60 9.82 -5.01 -6.61
CA ILE A 60 9.70 -5.31 -5.18
C ILE A 60 8.33 -4.87 -4.66
N CYS A 61 7.82 -3.70 -5.09
CA CYS A 61 6.47 -3.28 -4.78
C CYS A 61 5.42 -4.28 -5.27
N TRP A 62 5.59 -4.79 -6.49
CA TRP A 62 4.69 -5.79 -7.06
C TRP A 62 4.76 -7.12 -6.31
N LEU A 63 5.96 -7.59 -5.95
CA LEU A 63 6.13 -8.79 -5.12
C LEU A 63 5.40 -8.65 -3.78
N HIS A 64 5.55 -7.50 -3.11
CA HIS A 64 4.85 -7.21 -1.88
C HIS A 64 3.32 -7.27 -2.05
N ALA A 65 2.80 -6.55 -3.04
CA ALA A 65 1.36 -6.49 -3.31
C ALA A 65 0.78 -7.88 -3.60
N VAL A 66 1.50 -8.75 -4.32
CA VAL A 66 1.06 -10.13 -4.60
C VAL A 66 1.02 -10.97 -3.31
N ILE A 67 2.08 -10.90 -2.49
CA ILE A 67 2.15 -11.67 -1.24
C ILE A 67 1.06 -11.22 -0.27
N VAL A 68 0.99 -9.93 0.02
CA VAL A 68 0.07 -9.41 1.04
C VAL A 68 -1.35 -9.31 0.52
N GLY A 69 -1.58 -8.78 -0.68
CA GLY A 69 -2.92 -8.71 -1.26
C GLY A 69 -3.55 -10.10 -1.44
N GLY A 70 -2.76 -11.10 -1.83
CA GLY A 70 -3.22 -12.49 -1.91
C GLY A 70 -3.52 -13.10 -0.53
N ALA A 71 -2.59 -12.97 0.42
CA ALA A 71 -2.76 -13.51 1.78
C ALA A 71 -3.95 -12.86 2.51
N ASP A 72 -4.06 -11.53 2.43
CA ASP A 72 -5.14 -10.75 3.03
C ASP A 72 -6.48 -11.10 2.40
N PHE A 73 -6.57 -11.22 1.06
CA PHE A 73 -7.79 -11.64 0.40
C PHE A 73 -8.28 -13.02 0.86
N VAL A 74 -7.37 -14.00 0.97
CA VAL A 74 -7.70 -15.34 1.45
C VAL A 74 -8.14 -15.30 2.91
N TRP A 75 -7.41 -14.57 3.76
CA TRP A 75 -7.74 -14.41 5.18
C TRP A 75 -9.10 -13.74 5.36
N MET A 76 -9.35 -12.65 4.65
CA MET A 76 -10.61 -11.92 4.70
C MET A 76 -11.79 -12.76 4.17
N SER A 77 -11.56 -13.54 3.12
CA SER A 77 -12.61 -14.43 2.59
C SER A 77 -12.96 -15.55 3.59
N TYR A 78 -11.97 -16.07 4.32
CA TYR A 78 -12.19 -17.12 5.31
C TYR A 78 -12.93 -16.60 6.56
N TYR A 79 -12.63 -15.38 7.00
CA TYR A 79 -13.25 -14.75 8.18
C TYR A 79 -14.33 -13.72 7.82
N ALA A 80 -15.06 -13.93 6.72
CA ALA A 80 -16.01 -12.95 6.19
C ALA A 80 -17.05 -12.46 7.22
N GLY A 81 -17.53 -13.31 8.14
CA GLY A 81 -18.45 -12.89 9.20
C GLY A 81 -17.80 -11.98 10.25
N GLU A 82 -16.63 -12.37 10.76
CA GLU A 82 -15.88 -11.63 11.78
C GLU A 82 -15.45 -10.24 11.30
N ILE A 83 -15.20 -10.09 10.00
CA ILE A 83 -14.80 -8.81 9.39
C ILE A 83 -15.87 -7.75 9.55
N PHE A 84 -17.15 -8.11 9.59
CA PHE A 84 -18.24 -7.15 9.71
C PHE A 84 -18.82 -7.05 11.13
N GLU A 85 -18.59 -8.07 11.96
CA GLU A 85 -19.21 -8.17 13.29
C GLU A 85 -18.21 -7.95 14.45
N ASN A 86 -16.96 -8.37 14.30
CA ASN A 86 -15.95 -8.39 15.36
C ASN A 86 -14.63 -7.73 14.95
N ILE A 87 -14.72 -6.44 14.64
CA ILE A 87 -13.60 -5.67 14.06
C ILE A 87 -12.55 -5.33 15.12
N ILE A 88 -12.96 -5.17 16.37
CA ILE A 88 -12.11 -4.68 17.47
C ILE A 88 -11.33 -5.83 18.10
N ASP A 89 -12.00 -6.93 18.45
CA ASP A 89 -11.42 -7.94 19.35
C ASP A 89 -10.71 -9.09 18.64
N HIS A 90 -10.90 -9.23 17.33
CA HIS A 90 -10.22 -10.28 16.58
C HIS A 90 -8.70 -10.06 16.53
N TRP A 91 -7.94 -11.01 17.05
CA TRP A 91 -6.48 -11.03 17.00
C TRP A 91 -5.95 -12.45 16.98
N THR A 92 -5.03 -12.74 16.05
CA THR A 92 -4.24 -13.99 16.10
C THR A 92 -2.77 -13.73 15.78
N PRO A 93 -1.82 -14.45 16.42
CA PRO A 93 -0.39 -14.33 16.12
C PRO A 93 -0.01 -14.66 14.66
N ILE A 94 -0.81 -15.49 13.98
CA ILE A 94 -0.55 -15.91 12.60
C ILE A 94 -1.04 -14.84 11.62
N THR A 95 -2.27 -14.36 11.77
CA THR A 95 -2.85 -13.39 10.83
C THR A 95 -2.28 -11.99 11.04
N SER A 96 -1.79 -11.67 12.25
CA SER A 96 -1.01 -10.45 12.51
C SER A 96 0.32 -10.36 11.77
N GLN A 97 0.79 -11.47 11.16
CA GLN A 97 1.97 -11.44 10.30
C GLN A 97 1.71 -10.71 8.98
N ILE A 98 0.48 -10.72 8.46
CA ILE A 98 0.13 -10.07 7.18
C ILE A 98 0.44 -8.56 7.21
N PRO A 99 -0.11 -7.75 8.15
CA PRO A 99 0.26 -6.34 8.26
C PRO A 99 1.73 -6.13 8.61
N LEU A 100 2.35 -7.07 9.35
CA LEU A 100 3.76 -6.96 9.72
C LEU A 100 4.70 -7.08 8.52
N ILE A 101 4.37 -7.93 7.53
CA ILE A 101 5.09 -8.02 6.25
C ILE A 101 5.03 -6.66 5.53
N SER A 102 3.88 -5.99 5.53
CA SER A 102 3.73 -4.64 4.95
C SER A 102 4.56 -3.58 5.67
N VAL A 103 4.56 -3.55 7.00
CA VAL A 103 5.37 -2.58 7.75
C VAL A 103 6.86 -2.76 7.44
N ALA A 104 7.35 -4.01 7.39
CA ALA A 104 8.73 -4.31 7.02
C ALA A 104 9.05 -3.89 5.57
N TYR A 105 8.14 -4.16 4.63
CA TYR A 105 8.27 -3.74 3.24
C TYR A 105 8.28 -2.21 3.09
N PHE A 106 7.36 -1.47 3.71
CA PHE A 106 7.29 -0.02 3.57
C PHE A 106 8.54 0.67 4.12
N LEU A 107 9.13 0.14 5.20
CA LEU A 107 10.42 0.61 5.69
C LEU A 107 11.54 0.34 4.67
N HIS A 108 11.58 -0.87 4.11
CA HIS A 108 12.51 -1.21 3.04
C HIS A 108 12.38 -0.24 1.85
N ASP A 109 11.16 -0.02 1.38
CA ASP A 109 10.88 0.78 0.19
C ASP A 109 11.17 2.26 0.43
N ALA A 110 10.84 2.79 1.61
CA ALA A 110 11.22 4.15 2.01
C ALA A 110 12.73 4.37 1.95
N ILE A 111 13.53 3.44 2.49
CA ILE A 111 15.00 3.51 2.44
C ILE A 111 15.50 3.47 0.99
N ASP A 112 14.95 2.57 0.17
CA ASP A 112 15.34 2.44 -1.23
C ASP A 112 15.03 3.73 -1.99
N MET A 113 13.81 4.26 -1.90
CA MET A 113 13.41 5.48 -2.59
C MET A 113 14.24 6.71 -2.21
N LEU A 114 14.48 6.92 -0.91
CA LEU A 114 15.27 8.05 -0.39
C LEU A 114 16.73 8.01 -0.88
N SER A 115 17.22 6.83 -1.28
CA SER A 115 18.58 6.66 -1.80
C SER A 115 18.70 7.05 -3.28
N TYR A 116 17.59 7.16 -4.03
CA TYR A 116 17.62 7.42 -5.47
C TYR A 116 16.95 8.73 -5.90
N GLU A 117 15.92 9.21 -5.20
CA GLU A 117 15.13 10.34 -5.68
C GLU A 117 14.50 11.19 -4.56
N TRP A 118 14.73 12.51 -4.62
CA TRP A 118 14.06 13.50 -3.77
C TRP A 118 13.12 14.37 -4.61
N SER A 119 11.93 13.85 -4.89
CA SER A 119 10.91 14.55 -5.67
C SER A 119 9.57 14.64 -4.95
N LYS A 120 8.65 15.45 -5.49
CA LYS A 120 7.27 15.53 -4.99
C LYS A 120 6.58 14.15 -4.95
N TRP A 121 6.90 13.26 -5.90
CA TRP A 121 6.33 11.91 -5.91
C TRP A 121 6.90 11.04 -4.80
N THR A 122 8.20 11.15 -4.51
CA THR A 122 8.81 10.47 -3.37
C THR A 122 8.20 10.97 -2.07
N PHE A 123 8.00 12.28 -1.92
CA PHE A 123 7.36 12.84 -0.73
C PHE A 123 5.90 12.36 -0.55
N GLU A 124 5.09 12.39 -1.61
CA GLU A 124 3.72 11.85 -1.60
C GLU A 124 3.70 10.37 -1.16
N LEU A 125 4.65 9.56 -1.67
CA LEU A 125 4.72 8.13 -1.38
C LEU A 125 5.28 7.84 0.04
N LEU A 126 6.22 8.63 0.53
CA LEU A 126 6.69 8.53 1.91
C LEU A 126 5.60 8.91 2.91
N LEU A 127 4.82 9.95 2.64
CA LEU A 127 3.67 10.30 3.47
C LEU A 127 2.66 9.14 3.52
N HIS A 128 2.38 8.53 2.36
CA HIS A 128 1.57 7.31 2.30
C HIS A 128 2.17 6.20 3.19
N HIS A 129 3.44 5.86 3.06
CA HIS A 129 4.07 4.82 3.88
C HIS A 129 4.02 5.09 5.37
N ILE A 130 4.29 6.32 5.80
CA ILE A 130 4.26 6.71 7.21
C ILE A 130 2.85 6.47 7.77
N LEU A 131 1.82 6.97 7.07
CA LEU A 131 0.43 6.82 7.51
C LEU A 131 -0.03 5.37 7.48
N THR A 132 0.31 4.60 6.43
CA THR A 132 0.02 3.16 6.38
C THR A 132 0.68 2.44 7.54
N CYS A 133 1.97 2.70 7.82
CA CYS A 133 2.69 2.06 8.91
C CYS A 133 2.07 2.39 10.27
N LEU A 134 1.67 3.63 10.52
CA LEU A 134 0.99 4.00 11.77
C LEU A 134 -0.30 3.17 11.95
N THR A 135 -1.09 3.01 10.89
CA THR A 135 -2.31 2.19 10.94
C THR A 135 -2.00 0.71 11.15
N LEU A 136 -1.01 0.15 10.44
CA LEU A 136 -0.69 -1.29 10.48
C LEU A 136 0.10 -1.73 11.72
N VAL A 137 0.84 -0.83 12.36
CA VAL A 137 1.53 -1.10 13.64
C VAL A 137 0.56 -1.03 14.82
N THR A 138 -0.52 -0.26 14.71
CA THR A 138 -1.50 -0.07 15.79
C THR A 138 -2.05 -1.40 16.32
N PRO A 139 -2.47 -2.38 15.48
CA PRO A 139 -2.88 -3.69 15.95
C PRO A 139 -1.81 -4.45 16.74
N ALA A 140 -0.56 -4.38 16.32
CA ALA A 140 0.55 -5.02 17.03
C ALA A 140 0.83 -4.39 18.42
N MET A 141 0.50 -3.11 18.59
CA MET A 141 0.64 -2.40 19.86
C MET A 141 -0.59 -2.52 20.78
N SER A 142 -1.73 -2.97 20.26
CA SER A 142 -2.99 -3.04 21.02
C SER A 142 -3.49 -4.47 21.24
N ASP A 143 -3.07 -5.42 20.39
CA ASP A 143 -3.73 -6.73 20.20
C ASP A 143 -5.21 -6.59 19.78
N LYS A 144 -5.55 -5.49 19.08
CA LYS A 144 -6.92 -5.12 18.65
C LYS A 144 -6.91 -4.63 17.20
N PHE A 145 -8.08 -4.51 16.57
CA PHE A 145 -8.24 -3.87 15.24
C PHE A 145 -7.49 -4.56 14.10
N LEU A 146 -7.17 -5.85 14.22
CA LEU A 146 -6.49 -6.58 13.16
C LEU A 146 -7.35 -6.65 11.89
N MET A 147 -8.68 -6.79 12.04
CA MET A 147 -9.62 -6.77 10.91
C MET A 147 -9.64 -5.43 10.18
N ALA A 148 -9.55 -4.33 10.93
CA ALA A 148 -9.42 -3.02 10.33
C ALA A 148 -8.14 -2.97 9.47
N ALA A 149 -7.00 -3.44 9.97
CA ALA A 149 -5.78 -3.51 9.16
C ALA A 149 -5.97 -4.32 7.85
N GLY A 150 -6.78 -5.38 7.85
CA GLY A 150 -7.19 -6.08 6.63
C GLY A 150 -7.90 -5.17 5.61
N TRP A 151 -8.85 -4.34 6.05
CA TRP A 151 -9.49 -3.36 5.14
C TRP A 151 -8.51 -2.37 4.50
N VAL A 152 -7.42 -2.03 5.19
CA VAL A 152 -6.35 -1.21 4.59
C VAL A 152 -5.60 -2.02 3.54
N LEU A 153 -5.28 -3.28 3.84
CA LEU A 153 -4.46 -4.14 2.99
C LEU A 153 -5.20 -4.69 1.77
N ILE A 154 -6.53 -4.71 1.76
CA ILE A 154 -7.28 -5.09 0.56
C ILE A 154 -6.95 -4.17 -0.63
N MET A 155 -6.48 -2.95 -0.38
CA MET A 155 -5.98 -2.02 -1.41
C MET A 155 -4.77 -2.57 -2.16
N GLU A 156 -4.01 -3.50 -1.57
CA GLU A 156 -2.87 -4.16 -2.23
C GLU A 156 -3.30 -5.03 -3.41
N ILE A 157 -4.53 -5.54 -3.42
CA ILE A 157 -5.09 -6.24 -4.59
C ILE A 157 -5.08 -5.31 -5.80
N ASN A 158 -5.48 -4.05 -5.62
CA ASN A 158 -5.37 -3.07 -6.69
C ASN A 158 -3.90 -2.73 -7.01
N SER A 159 -3.04 -2.63 -6.00
CA SER A 159 -1.60 -2.37 -6.19
C SER A 159 -0.92 -3.41 -7.08
N ILE A 160 -1.35 -4.68 -7.09
CA ILE A 160 -0.87 -5.72 -8.02
C ILE A 160 -1.01 -5.24 -9.47
N PHE A 161 -2.22 -4.83 -9.86
CA PHE A 161 -2.50 -4.39 -11.23
C PHE A 161 -1.89 -3.02 -11.52
N LEU A 162 -1.85 -2.12 -10.54
CA LEU A 162 -1.22 -0.81 -10.68
C LEU A 162 0.28 -0.93 -10.98
N HIS A 163 1.01 -1.74 -10.20
CA HIS A 163 2.44 -1.95 -10.40
C HIS A 163 2.72 -2.72 -11.69
N ALA A 164 1.96 -3.79 -11.99
CA ALA A 164 2.09 -4.52 -13.25
C ALA A 164 1.90 -3.59 -14.46
N ARG A 165 0.87 -2.74 -14.42
CA ARG A 165 0.60 -1.73 -15.46
C ARG A 165 1.80 -0.81 -15.66
N THR A 166 2.33 -0.23 -14.59
CA THR A 166 3.48 0.69 -14.69
C THR A 166 4.75 -0.01 -15.18
N ILE A 167 5.00 -1.24 -14.75
CA ILE A 167 6.12 -2.05 -15.25
C ILE A 167 5.99 -2.24 -16.76
N LEU A 168 4.82 -2.68 -17.25
CA LEU A 168 4.55 -2.87 -18.69
C LEU A 168 4.74 -1.59 -19.50
N GLN A 169 4.36 -0.44 -18.96
CA GLN A 169 4.57 0.86 -19.60
C GLN A 169 6.06 1.22 -19.72
N ILE A 170 6.82 1.11 -18.63
CA ILE A 170 8.23 1.52 -18.59
C ILE A 170 9.10 0.60 -19.47
N CYS A 171 8.82 -0.70 -19.44
CA CYS A 171 9.60 -1.68 -20.20
C CYS A 171 9.21 -1.76 -21.69
N GLY A 172 8.17 -1.04 -22.13
CA GLY A 172 7.72 -1.03 -23.53
C GLY A 172 6.73 -2.14 -23.90
N MET A 173 6.53 -3.14 -23.04
CA MET A 173 5.61 -4.27 -23.28
C MET A 173 4.15 -3.85 -23.45
N SER A 174 3.77 -2.64 -23.05
CA SER A 174 2.43 -2.09 -23.35
C SER A 174 2.16 -1.95 -24.86
N LYS A 175 3.20 -1.80 -25.68
CA LYS A 175 3.09 -1.74 -27.15
C LYS A 175 3.21 -3.11 -27.80
N ASP A 176 4.06 -3.97 -27.23
CA ASP A 176 4.32 -5.31 -27.78
C ASP A 176 3.14 -6.26 -27.51
N PHE A 177 2.49 -6.12 -26.35
CA PHE A 177 1.36 -6.96 -25.91
C PHE A 177 0.14 -6.11 -25.52
N PRO A 178 -0.49 -5.41 -26.48
CA PRO A 178 -1.54 -4.43 -26.19
C PRO A 178 -2.79 -5.06 -25.56
N ALA A 179 -3.15 -6.30 -25.94
CA ALA A 179 -4.29 -7.00 -25.35
C ALA A 179 -4.07 -7.29 -23.85
N VAL A 180 -2.90 -7.82 -23.48
CA VAL A 180 -2.53 -8.09 -22.08
C VAL A 180 -2.51 -6.79 -21.27
N TYR A 181 -1.92 -5.74 -21.85
CA TYR A 181 -1.88 -4.42 -21.22
C TYR A 181 -3.28 -3.86 -20.97
N GLN A 182 -4.19 -3.92 -21.96
CA GLN A 182 -5.57 -3.48 -21.81
C GLN A 182 -6.30 -4.25 -20.70
N THR A 183 -6.15 -5.58 -20.65
CA THR A 183 -6.72 -6.40 -19.57
C THR A 183 -6.25 -5.92 -18.20
N ILE A 184 -4.95 -5.66 -18.04
CA ILE A 184 -4.39 -5.15 -16.78
C ILE A 184 -4.92 -3.75 -16.43
N VAL A 185 -5.08 -2.87 -17.42
CA VAL A 185 -5.69 -1.54 -17.22
C VAL A 185 -7.13 -1.67 -16.71
N TYR A 186 -7.94 -2.55 -17.31
CA TYR A 186 -9.32 -2.77 -16.86
C TYR A 186 -9.38 -3.35 -15.45
N PHE A 187 -8.59 -4.38 -15.15
CA PHE A 187 -8.52 -4.92 -13.80
C PHE A 187 -8.04 -3.88 -12.80
N ASN A 188 -7.06 -3.05 -13.16
CA ASN A 188 -6.62 -1.95 -12.31
C ASN A 188 -7.78 -0.99 -12.01
N ILE A 189 -8.56 -0.55 -13.00
CA ILE A 189 -9.70 0.35 -12.75
C ILE A 189 -10.78 -0.31 -11.88
N ILE A 190 -11.17 -1.54 -12.21
CA ILE A 190 -12.21 -2.28 -11.49
C ILE A 190 -11.79 -2.46 -10.02
N THR A 191 -10.59 -3.02 -9.80
CA THR A 191 -10.09 -3.22 -8.44
C THR A 191 -9.84 -1.90 -7.70
N PHE A 192 -9.53 -0.81 -8.40
CA PHE A 192 -9.41 0.50 -7.76
C PHE A 192 -10.73 0.92 -7.10
N VAL A 193 -11.84 0.75 -7.82
CA VAL A 193 -13.18 1.09 -7.29
C VAL A 193 -13.53 0.21 -6.09
N PHE A 194 -13.40 -1.11 -6.21
CA PHE A 194 -13.80 -2.02 -5.12
C PHE A 194 -12.83 -2.01 -3.94
N CYS A 195 -11.54 -2.19 -4.19
CA CYS A 195 -10.54 -2.39 -3.15
C CYS A 195 -10.08 -1.09 -2.50
N ARG A 196 -10.14 0.06 -3.20
CA ARG A 196 -9.77 1.35 -2.62
C ARG A 196 -10.98 2.18 -2.24
N ILE A 197 -11.87 2.49 -3.20
CA ILE A 197 -12.97 3.43 -2.94
C ILE A 197 -14.01 2.83 -1.99
N PHE A 198 -14.54 1.64 -2.29
CA PHE A 198 -15.58 1.03 -1.44
C PHE A 198 -15.04 0.60 -0.08
N SER A 199 -13.85 -0.02 -0.03
CA SER A 199 -13.20 -0.34 1.25
C SER A 199 -13.06 0.89 2.14
N GLN A 200 -12.64 2.02 1.56
CA GLN A 200 -12.45 3.26 2.30
C GLN A 200 -13.76 3.91 2.76
N ILE A 201 -14.81 3.89 1.92
CA ILE A 201 -16.15 4.35 2.31
C ILE A 201 -16.65 3.51 3.49
N TYR A 202 -16.48 2.19 3.41
CA TYR A 202 -16.91 1.29 4.46
C TYR A 202 -16.14 1.50 5.77
N TRP A 203 -14.81 1.65 5.70
CA TRP A 203 -13.99 2.02 6.87
C TRP A 203 -14.53 3.30 7.51
N VAL A 204 -14.74 4.38 6.72
CA VAL A 204 -15.20 5.67 7.26
C VAL A 204 -16.57 5.54 7.91
N TYR A 205 -17.49 4.84 7.24
CA TYR A 205 -18.82 4.55 7.77
C TYR A 205 -18.72 3.84 9.13
N TRP A 206 -17.92 2.78 9.22
CA TRP A 206 -17.72 2.03 10.45
C TRP A 206 -17.09 2.90 11.54
N ALA A 207 -16.02 3.64 11.21
CA ALA A 207 -15.33 4.51 12.16
C ALA A 207 -16.28 5.56 12.73
N VAL A 208 -17.08 6.24 11.90
CA VAL A 208 -18.04 7.26 12.38
C VAL A 208 -19.09 6.66 13.31
N GLY A 209 -19.55 5.44 13.04
CA GLY A 209 -20.50 4.73 13.90
C GLY A 209 -19.97 4.40 15.29
N HIS A 210 -18.65 4.36 15.48
CA HIS A 210 -17.98 3.93 16.72
C HIS A 210 -17.12 5.02 17.36
N ILE A 211 -17.45 6.30 17.11
CA ILE A 211 -16.57 7.45 17.43
C ILE A 211 -16.19 7.59 18.91
N ASN A 212 -17.06 7.18 19.81
CA ASN A 212 -16.85 7.33 21.26
C ASN A 212 -16.45 6.01 21.92
N ASP A 213 -16.19 4.96 21.14
CA ASP A 213 -16.08 3.60 21.66
C ASP A 213 -14.64 3.19 22.01
N PHE A 214 -13.65 4.02 21.69
CA PHE A 214 -12.24 3.69 21.89
C PHE A 214 -11.35 4.91 22.13
N HIS A 215 -10.12 4.67 22.58
CA HIS A 215 -9.13 5.68 22.94
C HIS A 215 -8.84 6.66 21.77
N ILE A 216 -8.54 7.92 22.09
CA ILE A 216 -8.36 9.01 21.11
C ILE A 216 -7.31 8.71 20.03
N ILE A 217 -6.27 7.93 20.34
CA ILE A 217 -5.27 7.53 19.34
C ILE A 217 -5.90 6.65 18.24
N TYR A 218 -6.73 5.68 18.62
CA TYR A 218 -7.43 4.85 17.63
C TYR A 218 -8.43 5.68 16.81
N GLN A 219 -9.04 6.71 17.41
CA GLN A 219 -9.88 7.67 16.68
C GLN A 219 -9.06 8.46 15.65
N ILE A 220 -7.90 9.00 16.04
CA ILE A 220 -7.03 9.76 15.13
C ILE A 220 -6.60 8.88 13.95
N VAL A 221 -6.20 7.62 14.20
CA VAL A 221 -5.87 6.67 13.13
C VAL A 221 -7.10 6.33 12.29
N GLY A 222 -8.23 6.07 12.96
CA GLY A 222 -9.52 5.72 12.37
C GLY A 222 -10.12 6.79 11.46
N TYR A 223 -9.89 8.08 11.71
CA TYR A 223 -10.42 9.18 10.88
C TYR A 223 -9.35 9.85 10.03
N GLY A 224 -8.18 10.13 10.62
CA GLY A 224 -7.09 10.81 9.96
C GLY A 224 -6.55 10.00 8.78
N GLY A 225 -6.41 8.67 8.96
CA GLY A 225 -6.01 7.76 7.89
C GLY A 225 -6.92 7.89 6.66
N PRO A 226 -8.21 7.55 6.76
CA PRO A 226 -9.10 7.60 5.60
C PRO A 226 -9.21 8.96 4.92
N ILE A 227 -9.15 10.09 5.64
CA ILE A 227 -9.17 11.41 5.00
C ILE A 227 -7.96 11.58 4.08
N VAL A 228 -6.76 11.31 4.59
CA VAL A 228 -5.53 11.48 3.81
C VAL A 228 -5.44 10.47 2.67
N PHE A 229 -5.75 9.20 2.93
CA PHE A 229 -5.80 8.18 1.89
C PHE A 229 -6.85 8.50 0.83
N GLY A 230 -7.94 9.18 1.20
CA GLY A 230 -9.01 9.54 0.26
C GLY A 230 -8.52 10.57 -0.74
N VAL A 231 -7.75 11.56 -0.27
CA VAL A 231 -7.06 12.54 -1.14
C VAL A 231 -6.04 11.85 -2.02
N ILE A 232 -5.17 11.01 -1.45
CA ILE A 232 -4.12 10.29 -2.21
C ILE A 232 -4.74 9.38 -3.28
N ASN A 233 -5.73 8.57 -2.92
CA ASN A 233 -6.43 7.68 -3.85
C ASN A 233 -7.17 8.48 -4.93
N SER A 234 -7.83 9.58 -4.60
CA SER A 234 -8.50 10.43 -5.60
C SER A 234 -7.49 11.01 -6.61
N LEU A 235 -6.35 11.51 -6.14
CA LEU A 235 -5.28 12.01 -7.01
C LEU A 235 -4.70 10.90 -7.89
N LEU A 236 -4.43 9.73 -7.32
CA LEU A 236 -3.95 8.56 -8.06
C LEU A 236 -4.95 8.12 -9.14
N PHE A 237 -6.24 8.11 -8.83
CA PHE A 237 -7.30 7.71 -9.76
C PHE A 237 -7.40 8.68 -10.94
N VAL A 238 -7.38 9.99 -10.69
CA VAL A 238 -7.39 11.00 -11.77
C VAL A 238 -6.15 10.87 -12.64
N ARG A 239 -4.95 10.70 -12.05
CA ARG A 239 -3.70 10.49 -12.79
C ARG A 239 -3.76 9.23 -13.64
N LEU A 240 -4.33 8.14 -13.10
CA LEU A 240 -4.50 6.88 -13.81
C LEU A 240 -5.41 7.04 -15.03
N LEU A 241 -6.62 7.57 -14.84
CA LEU A 241 -7.58 7.79 -15.92
C LEU A 241 -7.04 8.75 -16.99
N ALA A 242 -6.30 9.79 -16.58
CA ALA A 242 -5.62 10.71 -17.48
C ALA A 242 -4.55 10.01 -18.32
N SER A 243 -3.71 9.17 -17.70
CA SER A 243 -2.62 8.47 -18.38
C SER A 243 -3.10 7.37 -19.32
N ASP A 244 -4.24 6.72 -19.04
CA ASP A 244 -4.82 5.70 -19.91
C ASP A 244 -5.78 6.26 -20.98
N GLY A 245 -5.98 7.58 -21.02
CA GLY A 245 -6.78 8.24 -22.06
C GLY A 245 -8.29 8.21 -21.83
N PHE A 246 -8.74 7.92 -20.60
CA PHE A 246 -10.16 7.99 -20.23
C PHE A 246 -10.64 9.43 -19.95
N LEU A 247 -9.72 10.38 -19.74
CA LEU A 247 -10.04 11.79 -19.50
C LEU A 247 -9.71 12.68 -20.72
N SER A 248 -10.30 13.87 -20.74
CA SER A 248 -10.09 14.87 -21.80
C SER A 248 -8.62 15.27 -21.96
N THR A 249 -8.26 15.77 -23.14
CA THR A 249 -6.89 16.21 -23.47
C THR A 249 -6.35 17.25 -22.48
N SER A 250 -7.19 18.16 -21.99
CA SER A 250 -6.82 19.14 -20.96
C SER A 250 -6.41 18.47 -19.65
N MET A 251 -7.19 17.49 -19.20
CA MET A 251 -6.90 16.72 -17.98
C MET A 251 -5.67 15.82 -18.15
N LYS A 252 -5.49 15.23 -19.34
CA LYS A 252 -4.28 14.48 -19.70
C LYS A 252 -3.03 15.33 -19.62
N ASN A 253 -3.07 16.56 -20.13
CA ASN A 253 -1.93 17.48 -20.06
C ASN A 253 -1.62 17.91 -18.62
N LYS A 254 -2.65 18.09 -17.79
CA LYS A 254 -2.49 18.52 -16.39
C LYS A 254 -2.03 17.41 -15.45
N TYR A 255 -2.57 16.19 -15.59
CA TYR A 255 -2.39 15.10 -14.63
C TYR A 255 -1.73 13.84 -15.21
N GLY A 256 -1.64 13.71 -16.53
CA GLY A 256 -1.12 12.52 -17.20
C GLY A 256 0.41 12.46 -17.27
N MET A 257 1.12 13.54 -16.95
CA MET A 257 2.58 13.55 -16.93
C MET A 257 3.09 12.66 -15.79
N THR A 258 3.71 11.54 -16.15
CA THR A 258 4.27 10.59 -15.19
C THR A 258 5.61 11.10 -14.66
N ARG A 259 6.02 10.55 -13.51
CA ARG A 259 7.36 10.76 -12.94
C ARG A 259 8.45 10.40 -13.95
N ASP A 260 8.26 9.30 -14.67
CA ASP A 260 9.20 8.78 -15.67
C ASP A 260 9.31 9.73 -16.88
N GLN A 261 8.19 10.30 -17.34
CA GLN A 261 8.18 11.28 -18.43
C GLN A 261 8.83 12.60 -18.05
N LYS A 262 8.67 13.06 -16.79
CA LYS A 262 9.32 14.29 -16.32
C LYS A 262 10.84 14.12 -16.28
N GLU A 263 11.32 12.98 -15.82
CA GLU A 263 12.77 12.72 -15.77
C GLU A 263 13.39 12.68 -17.17
N GLU A 264 12.71 12.04 -18.14
CA GLU A 264 13.12 12.08 -19.54
C GLU A 264 13.13 13.50 -20.15
N ALA A 265 12.24 14.38 -19.69
CA ALA A 265 12.21 15.76 -20.14
C ALA A 265 13.37 16.58 -19.57
N ASN A 266 13.71 16.38 -18.28
CA ASN A 266 14.85 17.01 -17.64
C ASN A 266 16.17 16.59 -18.28
N SER A 267 16.36 15.29 -18.55
CA SER A 267 17.60 14.77 -19.14
C SER A 267 17.84 15.20 -20.60
N LYS A 268 16.86 15.83 -21.25
CA LYS A 268 16.98 16.38 -22.62
C LYS A 268 17.33 17.87 -22.62
N GLN A 269 17.26 18.53 -21.46
CA GLN A 269 17.57 19.95 -21.30
C GLN A 269 19.02 20.18 -20.80
N GLU A 270 19.67 19.13 -20.32
CA GLU A 270 21.11 19.07 -20.00
C GLU A 270 21.93 18.61 -21.21
#